data_AF-A0ABD2NMT1-F1
#
_entry.id   AF-A0ABD2NMT1-F1
#
_cell.length_a   1.000
_cell.length_b   1.000
_cell.length_c   1.000
_cell.angle_alpha   90.00
_cell.angle_beta   90.00
_cell.angle_gamma   90.00
#
_symmetry.space_group_name_H-M   'P 1'
#
loop_
_entity.id
_entity.type
_entity.pdbx_description
1 polymer ?
#
loop_
_entity_poly.entity_id
_entity_poly.type
_entity_poly.pdbx_seq_one_letter_code
_entity_poly.pdbx_strand_id
1 'polypeptide(L)'
;MNNDLKALIVKRGVLKGVATRFKNFLDSVEEESTSSTRIEDRLKRFGTSLDRFRDIHYQILLIENNDIHAAEYESFENSYFDHVDNAKNLIKKVTPTASVPHMQNHQNQPSKINFPQIKLPEFNFIFRTVNIPIFLL
;
A
#
# COMPACT_ATOMS: atom_id res chain seq x y z
N MET A 1 22.05 -28.30 7.10
CA MET A 1 21.21 -27.09 6.94
C MET A 1 21.75 -26.30 5.75
N ASN A 2 20.89 -25.93 4.81
CA ASN A 2 21.29 -25.20 3.60
C ASN A 2 21.78 -23.79 3.98
N ASN A 3 23.04 -23.44 3.65
CA ASN A 3 23.65 -22.17 4.06
C ASN A 3 22.87 -20.95 3.54
N ASP A 4 22.25 -21.08 2.37
CA ASP A 4 21.45 -20.03 1.74
C ASP A 4 20.14 -19.78 2.51
N LEU A 5 19.47 -20.84 2.96
CA LEU A 5 18.27 -20.74 3.79
C LEU A 5 18.56 -20.02 5.10
N LYS A 6 19.67 -20.35 5.77
CA LYS A 6 20.09 -19.69 7.00
C LYS A 6 20.32 -18.19 6.77
N ALA A 7 20.98 -17.81 5.67
CA ALA A 7 21.21 -16.42 5.33
C ALA A 7 19.89 -15.66 5.06
N LEU A 8 18.93 -16.29 4.37
CA LEU A 8 17.62 -15.71 4.11
C LEU A 8 16.80 -15.51 5.39
N ILE A 9 16.77 -16.50 6.29
CA ILE A 9 16.10 -16.40 7.60
C ILE A 9 16.68 -15.23 8.40
N VAL A 10 18.01 -15.06 8.41
CA VAL A 10 18.66 -13.92 9.07
C VAL A 10 18.24 -12.60 8.44
N LYS A 11 18.26 -12.49 7.10
CA LYS A 11 17.83 -11.26 6.40
C LYS A 11 16.36 -10.92 6.71
N ARG A 12 15.48 -11.92 6.75
CA ARG A 12 14.07 -11.76 7.16
C ARG A 12 13.96 -11.27 8.60
N GLY A 13 14.75 -11.85 9.51
CA GLY A 13 14.84 -11.43 10.91
C GLY A 13 15.27 -9.96 11.07
N VAL A 14 16.20 -9.47 10.24
CA VAL A 14 16.60 -8.06 10.25
C VAL A 14 15.42 -7.14 9.92
N LEU A 15 14.57 -7.51 8.95
CA LEU A 15 13.37 -6.74 8.59
C LEU A 15 12.31 -6.76 9.70
N LYS A 16 12.13 -7.89 10.39
CA LYS A 16 11.31 -7.93 11.63
C LYS A 16 11.84 -6.94 12.67
N GLY A 17 13.16 -6.89 12.86
CA GLY A 17 13.79 -5.91 13.73
C GLY A 17 13.60 -4.45 13.29
N VAL A 18 13.50 -4.18 11.98
CA VAL A 18 13.10 -2.85 11.48
C VAL A 18 11.69 -2.50 11.92
N ALA A 19 10.73 -3.43 11.78
CA ALA A 19 9.35 -3.23 12.22
C ALA A 19 9.27 -3.00 13.74
N THR A 20 10.00 -3.77 14.55
CA THR A 20 10.07 -3.56 16.00
C THR A 20 10.62 -2.18 16.37
N ARG A 21 11.71 -1.73 15.71
CA ARG A 21 12.26 -0.39 15.96
C ARG A 21 11.31 0.72 15.54
N PHE A 22 10.54 0.51 14.48
CA PHE A 22 9.54 1.48 14.04
C PHE A 22 8.39 1.55 15.03
N LYS A 23 7.86 0.41 15.48
CA LYS A 23 6.86 0.32 16.56
C LYS A 23 7.32 1.05 17.81
N ASN A 24 8.50 0.72 18.32
CA ASN A 24 9.05 1.35 19.52
C ASN A 24 9.22 2.87 19.36
N PHE A 25 9.53 3.32 18.14
CA PHE A 25 9.53 4.76 17.84
C PHE A 25 8.12 5.34 17.95
N LEU A 26 7.11 4.74 17.32
CA LEU A 26 5.72 5.21 17.40
C LEU A 26 5.20 5.20 18.84
N ASP A 27 5.53 4.17 19.62
CA ASP A 27 5.15 4.05 21.04
C ASP A 27 5.84 5.12 21.92
N SER A 28 6.96 5.68 21.47
CA SER A 28 7.68 6.78 22.14
C SER A 28 7.25 8.18 21.68
N VAL A 29 6.34 8.28 20.70
CA VAL A 29 5.87 9.58 20.20
C VAL A 29 4.91 10.18 21.22
N GLU A 30 5.31 11.31 21.81
CA GLU A 30 4.43 12.17 22.59
C GLU A 30 3.80 13.24 21.67
N GLU A 31 2.50 13.48 21.81
CA GLU A 31 1.69 14.32 20.91
C GLU A 31 2.20 15.79 20.82
N GLU A 32 2.83 16.31 21.88
CA GLU A 32 3.27 17.72 21.94
C GLU A 32 4.73 17.95 21.51
N SER A 33 5.59 16.91 21.51
CA SER A 33 7.05 17.08 21.35
C SER A 33 7.61 16.57 20.02
N THR A 34 6.86 15.74 19.31
CA THR A 34 7.35 15.10 18.08
C THR A 34 6.84 15.83 16.84
N SER A 35 7.75 16.31 15.99
CA SER A 35 7.39 16.88 14.68
C SER A 35 6.77 15.82 13.75
N SER A 36 5.65 16.16 13.10
CA SER A 36 4.97 15.31 12.11
C SER A 36 5.90 14.89 10.96
N THR A 37 6.77 15.79 10.50
CA THR A 37 7.77 15.52 9.45
C THR A 37 8.70 14.35 9.83
N ARG A 38 9.10 14.24 11.11
CA ARG A 38 9.95 13.14 11.57
C ARG A 38 9.23 11.78 11.48
N ILE A 39 7.92 11.76 11.72
CA ILE A 39 7.09 10.56 11.60
C ILE A 39 6.94 10.19 10.13
N GLU A 40 6.68 11.16 9.25
CA GLU A 40 6.58 10.98 7.80
C GLU A 40 7.86 10.40 7.19
N ASP A 41 9.03 10.95 7.54
CA ASP A 41 10.32 10.47 7.05
C ASP A 41 10.58 9.02 7.44
N ARG A 42 10.23 8.66 8.69
CA ARG A 42 10.39 7.29 9.17
C ARG A 42 9.38 6.35 8.53
N LEU A 43 8.15 6.79 8.34
CA LEU A 43 7.10 6.03 7.64
C LEU A 43 7.52 5.76 6.19
N LYS A 44 8.07 6.75 5.48
CA LYS A 44 8.57 6.59 4.12
C LYS A 44 9.67 5.54 4.03
N ARG A 45 10.61 5.53 4.98
CA ARG A 45 11.67 4.51 5.05
C ARG A 45 11.10 3.13 5.37
N PHE A 46 10.17 3.06 6.33
CA PHE A 46 9.50 1.82 6.72
C PHE A 46 8.65 1.24 5.58
N GLY A 47 8.03 2.09 4.74
CA GLY A 47 7.16 1.66 3.64
C GLY A 47 7.81 0.68 2.65
N THR A 48 9.14 0.68 2.54
CA THR A 48 9.88 -0.27 1.69
C THR A 48 10.08 -1.65 2.33
N SER A 49 9.75 -1.85 3.61
CA SER A 49 10.07 -3.08 4.33
C SER A 49 9.18 -4.25 3.95
N LEU A 50 7.91 -4.00 3.58
CA LEU A 50 6.98 -5.06 3.20
C LEU A 50 7.43 -5.75 1.92
N ASP A 51 7.73 -4.99 0.87
CA ASP A 51 8.21 -5.55 -0.40
C ASP A 51 9.50 -6.34 -0.21
N ARG A 52 10.47 -5.79 0.55
CA ARG A 52 11.73 -6.49 0.86
C ARG A 52 11.50 -7.77 1.66
N PHE A 53 10.54 -7.76 2.58
CA PHE A 53 10.20 -8.93 3.38
C PHE A 53 9.59 -10.00 2.49
N ARG A 54 8.65 -9.61 1.62
CA ARG A 54 8.01 -10.48 0.62
C ARG A 54 9.05 -11.14 -0.28
N ASP A 55 9.98 -10.37 -0.83
CA ASP A 55 11.00 -10.91 -1.75
C ASP A 55 11.90 -11.95 -1.06
N ILE A 56 12.29 -11.72 0.19
CA ILE A 56 13.07 -12.68 0.97
C ILE A 56 12.20 -13.89 1.35
N HIS A 57 10.95 -13.65 1.75
CA HIS A 57 10.03 -14.70 2.13
C HIS A 57 9.75 -15.66 0.97
N TYR A 58 9.54 -15.15 -0.25
CA TYR A 58 9.38 -15.99 -1.44
C TYR A 58 10.63 -16.80 -1.75
N GLN A 59 11.83 -16.23 -1.58
CA GLN A 59 13.08 -17.01 -1.70
C GLN A 59 13.17 -18.14 -0.68
N ILE A 60 12.66 -17.93 0.54
CA ILE A 60 12.57 -18.99 1.55
C ILE A 60 11.58 -20.07 1.10
N LEU A 61 10.37 -19.70 0.66
CA LEU A 61 9.36 -20.66 0.21
C LEU A 61 9.83 -21.52 -0.97
N LEU A 62 10.69 -20.98 -1.83
CA LEU A 62 11.30 -21.75 -2.92
C LEU A 62 12.25 -22.85 -2.43
N ILE A 63 12.83 -22.70 -1.23
CA ILE A 63 13.76 -23.66 -0.64
C ILE A 63 13.04 -24.58 0.35
N GLU A 64 12.18 -24.00 1.18
CA GLU A 64 11.45 -24.66 2.25
C GLU A 64 10.04 -24.06 2.31
N ASN A 65 9.06 -24.81 1.81
CA ASN A 65 7.66 -24.43 1.86
C ASN A 65 6.96 -25.18 3.00
N ASN A 66 6.56 -24.47 4.04
CA ASN A 66 5.82 -25.00 5.18
C ASN A 66 4.87 -23.95 5.76
N ASP A 67 3.90 -24.40 6.55
CA ASP A 67 2.88 -23.53 7.15
C ASP A 67 3.47 -22.51 8.13
N ILE A 68 4.63 -22.81 8.72
CA ILE A 68 5.33 -21.91 9.65
C ILE A 68 5.69 -20.62 8.91
N HIS A 69 6.24 -20.73 7.69
CA HIS A 69 6.60 -19.57 6.91
C HIS A 69 5.36 -18.77 6.48
N ALA A 70 4.27 -19.43 6.07
CA ALA A 70 3.03 -18.74 5.71
C ALA A 70 2.50 -17.88 6.88
N ALA A 71 2.43 -18.46 8.09
CA ALA A 71 2.04 -17.74 9.30
C ALA A 71 3.00 -16.60 9.66
N GLU A 72 4.31 -16.76 9.42
CA GLU A 72 5.28 -15.68 9.64
C GLU A 72 5.10 -14.51 8.67
N TYR A 73 4.70 -14.77 7.43
CA TYR A 73 4.42 -13.72 6.45
C TYR A 73 3.17 -12.94 6.84
N GLU A 74 2.06 -13.63 7.10
CA GLU A 74 0.81 -13.01 7.54
C GLU A 74 1.01 -12.17 8.80
N SER A 75 1.73 -12.71 9.80
CA SER A 75 2.03 -11.97 11.04
C SER A 75 2.83 -10.69 10.77
N PHE A 76 3.81 -10.73 9.88
CA PHE A 76 4.58 -9.53 9.53
C PHE A 76 3.75 -8.52 8.73
N GLU A 77 2.93 -8.98 7.79
CA GLU A 77 2.06 -8.15 6.96
C GLU A 77 1.03 -7.40 7.80
N ASN A 78 0.33 -8.09 8.69
CA ASN A 78 -0.61 -7.48 9.62
C ASN A 78 0.08 -6.42 10.49
N SER A 79 1.22 -6.76 11.11
CA SER A 79 1.99 -5.82 11.92
C SER A 79 2.48 -4.60 11.12
N TYR A 80 2.84 -4.80 9.85
CA TYR A 80 3.24 -3.70 8.97
C TYR A 80 2.09 -2.71 8.78
N PHE A 81 0.90 -3.20 8.44
CA PHE A 81 -0.26 -2.33 8.22
C PHE A 81 -0.69 -1.62 9.51
N ASP A 82 -0.69 -2.32 10.64
CA ASP A 82 -0.98 -1.72 11.95
C ASP A 82 -0.03 -0.55 12.26
N HIS A 83 1.27 -0.73 12.00
CA HIS A 83 2.25 0.33 12.24
C HIS A 83 2.09 1.50 11.27
N VAL A 84 1.78 1.23 9.99
CA VAL A 84 1.53 2.26 8.98
C VAL A 84 0.32 3.10 9.38
N ASP A 85 -0.76 2.46 9.81
CA ASP A 85 -1.99 3.15 10.19
C ASP A 85 -1.81 3.93 11.49
N ASN A 86 -1.11 3.37 12.48
CA ASN A 86 -0.74 4.10 13.69
C ASN A 86 0.09 5.35 13.36
N ALA A 87 1.10 5.23 12.51
CA ALA A 87 1.92 6.37 12.09
C ALA A 87 1.10 7.46 11.39
N LYS A 88 0.19 7.09 10.46
CA LYS A 88 -0.72 8.03 9.80
C LYS A 88 -1.64 8.73 10.80
N ASN A 89 -2.15 8.00 11.79
CA ASN A 89 -3.01 8.57 12.82
C ASN A 89 -2.24 9.55 13.71
N LEU A 90 -1.01 9.24 14.09
CA LEU A 90 -0.14 10.16 14.84
C LEU A 90 0.15 11.44 14.04
N ILE A 91 0.44 11.33 12.74
CA ILE A 91 0.66 12.51 11.88
C ILE A 91 -0.57 13.42 11.87
N LYS A 92 -1.79 12.86 11.78
CA LYS A 92 -3.04 13.62 11.80
C LYS A 92 -3.29 14.33 13.14
N LYS A 93 -2.85 13.74 14.25
CA LYS A 93 -2.98 14.34 15.58
C LYS A 93 -1.98 15.48 15.81
N VAL A 94 -0.74 15.28 15.38
CA VAL A 94 0.38 16.22 15.56
C VAL A 94 0.28 17.39 14.61
N THR A 95 -0.28 17.19 13.41
CA THR A 95 -0.53 18.28 12.48
C THR A 95 -1.82 18.97 12.90
N PRO A 96 -1.80 20.16 13.51
CA PRO A 96 -3.03 20.90 13.74
C PRO A 96 -3.69 21.05 12.38
N THR A 97 -4.86 20.44 12.21
CA THR A 97 -5.73 20.77 11.08
C THR A 97 -5.88 22.27 11.13
N ALA A 98 -5.29 22.97 10.16
CA ALA A 98 -5.61 24.36 9.93
C ALA A 98 -7.13 24.39 9.85
N SER A 99 -7.75 24.97 10.87
CA SER A 99 -9.18 25.22 10.90
C SER A 99 -9.49 25.86 9.56
N VAL A 100 -10.27 25.16 8.75
CA VAL A 100 -10.84 25.69 7.52
C VAL A 100 -11.33 27.09 7.87
N PRO A 101 -10.82 28.17 7.23
CA PRO A 101 -11.32 29.50 7.54
C PRO A 101 -12.82 29.44 7.33
N HIS A 102 -13.57 29.74 8.40
CA HIS A 102 -15.00 29.88 8.37
C HIS A 102 -15.32 31.00 7.39
N MET A 103 -15.46 30.64 6.10
CA MET A 103 -15.97 31.53 5.08
C MET A 103 -17.44 31.73 5.45
N GLN A 104 -17.73 32.90 5.99
CA GLN A 104 -19.08 33.43 6.07
C GLN A 104 -19.69 33.33 4.68
N ASN A 105 -20.66 32.42 4.56
CA ASN A 105 -21.28 32.11 3.29
C ASN A 105 -22.28 33.23 2.96
N HIS A 106 -21.84 34.16 2.10
CA HIS A 106 -22.75 34.99 1.34
C HIS A 106 -23.59 34.08 0.42
N GLN A 107 -24.89 34.09 0.67
CA GLN A 107 -26.02 33.72 -0.18
C GLN A 107 -25.73 32.93 -1.48
N ASN A 108 -26.20 31.67 -1.46
CA ASN A 108 -26.63 30.83 -2.58
C ASN A 108 -26.63 31.48 -3.97
N GLN A 109 -25.66 31.08 -4.80
CA GLN A 109 -25.91 30.88 -6.23
C GLN A 109 -25.56 29.44 -6.61
N PRO A 110 -26.47 28.68 -7.23
CA PRO A 110 -26.15 27.36 -7.75
C PRO A 110 -25.32 27.49 -9.02
N SER A 111 -24.00 27.33 -8.90
CA SER A 111 -23.12 27.18 -10.05
C SER A 111 -23.39 25.83 -10.73
N LYS A 112 -24.16 25.87 -11.81
CA LYS A 112 -24.49 24.75 -12.69
C LYS A 112 -23.23 24.34 -13.47
N ILE A 113 -22.49 23.38 -12.94
CA ILE A 113 -21.34 22.78 -13.62
C ILE A 113 -21.87 21.90 -14.75
N ASN A 114 -21.72 22.36 -16.00
CA ASN A 114 -22.00 21.55 -17.19
C ASN A 114 -20.75 20.75 -17.56
N PHE A 115 -20.85 19.43 -17.53
CA PHE A 115 -19.81 18.56 -18.07
C PHE A 115 -19.87 18.55 -19.60
N PRO A 116 -18.72 18.53 -20.30
CA PRO A 116 -18.71 18.31 -21.74
C PRO A 116 -19.28 16.91 -22.06
N GLN A 117 -20.31 16.87 -22.91
CA GLN A 117 -20.83 15.61 -23.43
C GLN A 117 -19.82 14.98 -24.38
N ILE A 118 -19.14 13.93 -23.91
CA ILE A 118 -18.31 13.10 -24.76
C ILE A 118 -19.25 12.19 -25.57
N LYS A 119 -19.31 12.39 -26.90
CA LYS A 119 -20.00 11.45 -27.78
C LYS A 119 -19.16 10.18 -27.88
N LEU A 120 -19.76 9.05 -27.52
CA LEU A 120 -19.14 7.74 -27.73
C LEU A 120 -18.99 7.50 -29.24
N PRO A 121 -17.89 6.86 -29.69
CA PRO A 121 -17.75 6.47 -31.07
C PRO A 121 -18.81 5.43 -31.45
N GLU A 122 -19.41 5.61 -32.63
CA GLU A 122 -20.29 4.59 -33.20
C GLU A 122 -19.45 3.42 -33.71
N PHE A 123 -19.62 2.25 -33.09
CA PHE A 123 -18.97 1.02 -33.54
C PHE A 123 -19.75 0.44 -34.72
N ASN A 124 -19.38 0.85 -35.94
CA ASN A 124 -19.86 0.21 -37.15
C ASN A 124 -19.13 -1.12 -37.36
N PHE A 125 -19.69 -2.21 -36.83
CA PHE A 125 -19.21 -3.56 -37.10
C PHE A 125 -19.60 -3.96 -38.53
N ILE A 126 -18.65 -3.91 -39.46
CA ILE A 126 -18.80 -4.55 -40.77
C ILE A 126 -18.50 -6.04 -40.57
N PHE A 127 -19.55 -6.84 -40.43
CA PHE A 127 -19.43 -8.30 -40.57
C PHE A 127 -19.17 -8.60 -42.05
N ARG A 128 -17.91 -8.90 -42.40
CA ARG A 128 -17.60 -9.57 -43.66
C ARG A 128 -18.00 -11.03 -43.50
N THR A 129 -19.12 -11.41 -44.09
CA THR A 129 -19.45 -12.82 -44.31
C THR A 129 -18.40 -13.41 -45.25
N VAL A 130 -17.53 -14.27 -44.69
CA VAL A 130 -16.64 -15.10 -45.50
C VAL A 130 -17.48 -16.25 -46.02
N ASN A 131 -17.79 -16.23 -47.32
CA ASN A 131 -18.51 -17.30 -47.99
C ASN A 131 -17.54 -18.47 -48.17
N ILE A 132 -17.60 -19.48 -47.30
CA ILE A 132 -16.81 -20.70 -47.43
C ILE A 132 -17.62 -21.69 -48.27
N PRO A 133 -17.22 -22.01 -49.50
CA PRO A 133 -17.88 -23.06 -50.26
C PRO A 133 -17.61 -24.42 -49.61
N ILE A 134 -18.67 -25.05 -49.12
CA ILE A 134 -18.66 -26.45 -48.70
C ILE A 134 -18.61 -27.29 -49.98
N PHE A 135 -17.46 -27.92 -50.26
CA PHE A 135 -17.38 -29.01 -51.21
C PHE A 135 -18.00 -30.25 -50.58
N LEU A 136 -19.18 -30.64 -51.08
CA LEU A 136 -19.78 -31.96 -50.85
C LEU A 136 -18.98 -33.01 -51.63
N LEU A 137 -18.44 -34.00 -50.91
CA LEU A 137 -18.15 -35.34 -51.39
C LEU A 137 -18.80 -36.33 -50.44
#